data_AF-A0A430QEU5-F1
#
_entry.id   AF-A0A430QEU5-F1
#
_cell.length_a   1.000
_cell.length_b   1.000
_cell.length_c   1.000
_cell.angle_alpha   90.00
_cell.angle_beta   90.00
_cell.angle_gamma   90.00
#
_symmetry.space_group_name_H-M   'P 1'
#
loop_
_entity.id
_entity.type
_entity.pdbx_description
1 polymer ?
#
loop_
_entity_poly.entity_id
_entity_poly.type
_entity_poly.pdbx_seq_one_letter_code
_entity_poly.pdbx_strand_id
1 'polypeptide(L)'
;MRTNIVIPSIKLIKYWKITLIIIGLLFNIYLYIHILNKHDSIIYTNKSSTLCINDIFTQIVKSQNSWLAFINALNNLHVNNSNQLGTTQISTELFQFTYFSLPIFNETIELLNFKNHLKILTESMNTTYQFNEIYTETINNKSVSYVKHDKSVGGRHYPKYFNMTEYLNAMSNGFPPNEVPINNEHLFVLETPRSACDPCHEKQKLNLVVLIKSCTYCYEQRSYARKTYMNISLWNNLTVRFVFVVGLPIPNETNIYHFDGVNIQLNGKSWSESRKREFSRWSVIKELRNESRFYGDMLVGGFFDTYFNLTTKMMLSFRWACAFCKNITPLFLFIDDDYVLHANNTMKLVKSIKISDMRSYVGGPIHATSVVSRPQNKGYNSKWDVSPHEYPWSYYPPYFYGIGYMIGADVVCDASVTMSFTQHLRIDDAYLGIVLARLNKKLNQLKGFRVYTDTNFEASGAVIIQKSSAGLLFA
;
A
#
# COMPACT_ATOMS: atom_id res chain seq x y z
N MET A 1 -91.81 0.07 -0.93
CA MET A 1 -90.49 0.18 -0.25
C MET A 1 -89.37 0.25 -1.28
N ARG A 2 -88.86 1.45 -1.58
CA ARG A 2 -87.53 1.65 -2.18
C ARG A 2 -86.97 2.95 -1.58
N THR A 3 -86.07 2.80 -0.62
CA THR A 3 -85.36 3.91 0.03
C THR A 3 -84.19 4.30 -0.86
N ASN A 4 -84.27 5.48 -1.47
CA ASN A 4 -83.13 6.10 -2.18
C ASN A 4 -82.21 6.74 -1.15
N ILE A 5 -81.07 6.10 -0.89
CA ILE A 5 -79.97 6.67 -0.12
C ILE A 5 -79.14 7.55 -1.06
N VAL A 6 -79.30 8.87 -0.93
CA VAL A 6 -78.43 9.85 -1.60
C VAL A 6 -77.19 10.04 -0.72
N ILE A 7 -76.07 9.45 -1.13
CA ILE A 7 -74.78 9.67 -0.47
C ILE A 7 -74.22 11.04 -0.92
N PRO A 8 -73.75 11.92 -0.02
CA PRO A 8 -73.25 13.24 -0.42
C PRO A 8 -71.88 13.09 -1.10
N SER A 9 -71.86 13.29 -2.42
CA SER A 9 -70.67 13.25 -3.29
C SER A 9 -69.54 14.21 -2.88
N ILE A 10 -69.86 15.24 -2.08
CA ILE A 10 -68.93 16.29 -1.65
C ILE A 10 -67.92 15.78 -0.60
N LYS A 11 -68.27 14.78 0.23
CA LYS A 11 -67.30 14.21 1.18
C LYS A 11 -66.28 13.31 0.48
N LEU A 12 -66.68 12.54 -0.53
CA LEU A 12 -65.79 11.63 -1.26
C LEU A 12 -64.63 12.36 -1.96
N ILE A 13 -64.89 13.51 -2.58
CA ILE A 13 -63.87 14.29 -3.30
C ILE A 13 -62.77 14.82 -2.35
N LYS A 14 -63.15 15.17 -1.11
CA LYS A 14 -62.20 15.67 -0.10
C LYS A 14 -61.30 14.57 0.43
N TYR A 15 -61.83 13.35 0.62
CA TYR A 15 -61.02 12.19 0.96
C TYR A 15 -60.08 11.81 -0.19
N TRP A 16 -60.55 11.78 -1.43
CA TRP A 16 -59.71 11.43 -2.59
C TRP A 16 -58.47 12.32 -2.77
N LYS A 17 -58.59 13.64 -2.52
CA LYS A 17 -57.44 14.55 -2.53
C LYS A 17 -56.42 14.21 -1.45
N ILE A 18 -56.87 13.87 -0.24
CA ILE A 18 -56.00 13.47 0.86
C ILE A 18 -55.34 12.12 0.56
N THR A 19 -56.08 11.16 0.00
CA THR A 19 -55.55 9.86 -0.38
C THR A 19 -54.48 9.99 -1.47
N LEU A 20 -54.69 10.85 -2.48
CA LEU A 20 -53.70 11.12 -3.52
C LEU A 20 -52.40 11.75 -2.98
N ILE A 21 -52.50 12.65 -2.00
CA ILE A 21 -51.33 13.24 -1.33
C ILE A 21 -50.56 12.18 -0.53
N ILE A 22 -51.27 11.30 0.19
CA ILE A 22 -50.65 10.21 0.95
C ILE A 22 -49.98 9.20 0.01
N ILE A 23 -50.63 8.83 -1.10
CA ILE A 23 -50.03 7.96 -2.13
C ILE A 23 -48.79 8.61 -2.74
N GLY A 24 -48.82 9.91 -3.02
CA GLY A 24 -47.66 10.66 -3.52
C GLY A 24 -46.50 10.69 -2.53
N LEU A 25 -46.77 10.88 -1.23
CA LEU A 25 -45.74 10.83 -0.18
C LEU A 25 -45.15 9.42 -0.02
N LEU A 26 -46.00 8.38 -0.01
CA LEU A 26 -45.55 7.00 0.04
C LEU A 26 -44.74 6.60 -1.19
N PHE A 27 -45.11 7.10 -2.38
CA PHE A 27 -44.33 6.88 -3.61
C PHE A 27 -42.98 7.59 -3.55
N ASN A 28 -42.90 8.82 -3.03
CA ASN A 28 -41.62 9.52 -2.85
C ASN A 28 -40.74 8.85 -1.78
N ILE A 29 -41.31 8.35 -0.69
CA ILE A 29 -40.58 7.56 0.32
C ILE A 29 -40.11 6.25 -0.29
N TYR A 30 -40.96 5.56 -1.06
CA TYR A 30 -40.56 4.35 -1.79
C TYR A 30 -39.46 4.66 -2.81
N LEU A 31 -39.54 5.75 -3.57
CA LEU A 31 -38.51 6.16 -4.53
C LEU A 31 -37.22 6.53 -3.81
N TYR A 32 -37.29 7.22 -2.67
CA TYR A 32 -36.14 7.57 -1.84
C TYR A 32 -35.48 6.32 -1.22
N ILE A 33 -36.27 5.40 -0.66
CA ILE A 33 -35.79 4.10 -0.19
C ILE A 33 -35.25 3.25 -1.34
N HIS A 34 -35.89 3.30 -2.52
CA HIS A 34 -35.42 2.59 -3.70
C HIS A 34 -34.14 3.20 -4.27
N ILE A 35 -33.96 4.52 -4.21
CA ILE A 35 -32.72 5.21 -4.61
C ILE A 35 -31.60 4.94 -3.59
N LEU A 36 -31.89 5.00 -2.28
CA LEU A 36 -30.95 4.61 -1.22
C LEU A 36 -30.56 3.13 -1.36
N ASN A 37 -31.55 2.25 -1.49
CA ASN A 37 -31.31 0.83 -1.70
C ASN A 37 -30.62 0.58 -3.04
N LYS A 38 -30.87 1.33 -4.11
CA LYS A 38 -30.16 1.17 -5.39
C LYS A 38 -28.73 1.70 -5.33
N HIS A 39 -28.41 2.64 -4.45
CA HIS A 39 -27.03 3.03 -4.15
C HIS A 39 -26.33 2.00 -3.24
N ASP A 40 -27.05 1.33 -2.35
CA ASP A 40 -26.49 0.31 -1.45
C ASP A 40 -26.54 -1.13 -2.02
N SER A 41 -27.33 -1.39 -3.06
CA SER A 41 -27.55 -2.73 -3.67
C SER A 41 -26.88 -2.94 -5.04
N ILE A 42 -26.07 -1.99 -5.52
CA ILE A 42 -25.10 -2.26 -6.58
C ILE A 42 -24.01 -3.16 -5.99
N ILE A 43 -24.22 -4.47 -6.05
CA ILE A 43 -23.21 -5.53 -5.92
C ILE A 43 -22.34 -5.43 -4.65
N TYR A 44 -22.96 -5.48 -3.47
CA TYR A 44 -22.27 -5.86 -2.22
C TYR A 44 -22.44 -7.35 -1.86
N THR A 45 -23.10 -8.13 -2.71
CA THR A 45 -23.06 -9.60 -2.62
C THR A 45 -21.69 -10.10 -3.12
N ASN A 46 -20.80 -10.30 -2.15
CA ASN A 46 -19.66 -11.23 -2.14
C ASN A 46 -18.34 -10.86 -2.86
N LYS A 47 -17.86 -9.62 -2.76
CA LYS A 47 -16.40 -9.33 -2.84
C LYS A 47 -15.64 -9.73 -1.56
N SER A 48 -16.31 -9.63 -0.40
CA SER A 48 -15.72 -10.02 0.91
C SER A 48 -15.57 -11.54 1.00
N SER A 49 -16.61 -12.34 0.71
CA SER A 49 -16.53 -13.81 0.85
C SER A 49 -15.40 -14.47 0.05
N THR A 50 -15.12 -14.00 -1.17
CA THR A 50 -14.05 -14.54 -2.03
C THR A 50 -12.66 -14.20 -1.47
N LEU A 51 -12.52 -13.06 -0.77
CA LEU A 51 -11.31 -12.73 -0.02
C LEU A 51 -11.20 -13.55 1.28
N CYS A 52 -12.34 -13.94 1.87
CA CYS A 52 -12.41 -14.60 3.17
C CYS A 52 -12.31 -16.12 3.14
N ILE A 53 -12.56 -16.73 1.99
CA ILE A 53 -12.62 -18.20 1.83
C ILE A 53 -11.38 -18.72 1.09
N ASN A 54 -10.61 -17.86 0.43
CA ASN A 54 -9.58 -18.32 -0.50
C ASN A 54 -8.24 -18.61 0.19
N ASP A 55 -7.96 -19.90 0.40
CA ASP A 55 -6.70 -20.42 0.95
C ASP A 55 -5.60 -20.55 -0.13
N ILE A 56 -5.40 -19.47 -0.91
CA ILE A 56 -4.45 -19.37 -2.03
C ILE A 56 -3.08 -19.88 -1.60
N PHE A 57 -2.60 -19.38 -0.47
CA PHE A 57 -1.26 -19.68 -0.02
C PHE A 57 -1.09 -21.19 0.25
N THR A 58 -2.10 -21.84 0.82
CA THR A 58 -2.08 -23.29 1.05
C THR A 58 -2.12 -24.09 -0.24
N GLN A 59 -2.92 -23.67 -1.23
CA GLN A 59 -2.96 -24.34 -2.54
C GLN A 59 -1.59 -24.29 -3.24
N ILE A 60 -0.92 -23.12 -3.21
CA ILE A 60 0.43 -22.94 -3.79
C ILE A 60 1.45 -23.86 -3.11
N VAL A 61 1.39 -24.01 -1.79
CA VAL A 61 2.38 -24.81 -1.03
C VAL A 61 1.95 -26.27 -0.78
N LYS A 62 0.92 -26.76 -1.46
CA LYS A 62 0.41 -28.14 -1.36
C LYS A 62 1.48 -29.19 -1.69
N SER A 63 2.34 -28.89 -2.68
CA SER A 63 3.50 -29.71 -3.06
C SER A 63 4.66 -28.84 -3.57
N GLN A 64 5.87 -29.39 -3.64
CA GLN A 64 7.01 -28.68 -4.25
C GLN A 64 6.76 -28.36 -5.72
N ASN A 65 6.11 -29.27 -6.46
CA ASN A 65 5.76 -29.06 -7.86
C ASN A 65 4.74 -27.94 -8.05
N SER A 66 3.71 -27.87 -7.18
CA SER A 66 2.72 -26.79 -7.19
C SER A 66 3.38 -25.44 -6.95
N TRP A 67 4.30 -25.37 -5.98
CA TRP A 67 5.05 -24.14 -5.70
C TRP A 67 5.95 -23.74 -6.88
N LEU A 68 6.72 -24.66 -7.47
CA LEU A 68 7.55 -24.35 -8.62
C LEU A 68 6.73 -23.94 -9.86
N ALA A 69 5.59 -24.59 -10.10
CA ALA A 69 4.66 -24.22 -11.17
C ALA A 69 4.11 -22.80 -10.96
N PHE A 70 3.74 -22.46 -9.72
CA PHE A 70 3.32 -21.10 -9.36
C PHE A 70 4.41 -20.07 -9.63
N ILE A 71 5.65 -20.34 -9.20
CA ILE A 71 6.78 -19.42 -9.41
C ILE A 71 7.07 -19.21 -10.90
N ASN A 72 7.02 -20.28 -11.70
CA ASN A 72 7.18 -20.17 -13.16
C ASN A 72 6.06 -19.34 -13.78
N ALA A 73 4.82 -19.54 -13.36
CA ALA A 73 3.68 -18.78 -13.86
C ALA A 73 3.78 -17.30 -13.48
N LEU A 74 4.21 -17.00 -12.24
CA LEU A 74 4.47 -15.64 -11.77
C LEU A 74 5.59 -14.95 -12.58
N ASN A 75 6.69 -15.65 -12.83
CA ASN A 75 7.79 -15.14 -13.65
C ASN A 75 7.34 -14.84 -15.09
N ASN A 76 6.59 -15.74 -15.71
CA ASN A 76 6.06 -15.54 -17.06
C ASN A 76 5.14 -14.31 -17.14
N LEU A 77 4.35 -14.04 -16.10
CA LEU A 77 3.56 -12.82 -16.03
C LEU A 77 4.43 -11.58 -15.97
N HIS A 78 5.48 -11.56 -15.14
CA HIS A 78 6.38 -10.40 -15.07
C HIS A 78 7.10 -10.14 -16.40
N VAL A 79 7.44 -11.17 -17.18
CA VAL A 79 8.04 -11.02 -18.52
C VAL A 79 7.02 -10.50 -19.54
N ASN A 80 5.79 -11.05 -19.54
CA ASN A 80 4.81 -10.81 -20.60
C ASN A 80 3.90 -9.58 -20.37
N ASN A 81 3.70 -9.13 -19.12
CA ASN A 81 2.81 -7.99 -18.80
C ASN A 81 3.48 -6.62 -18.88
N SER A 82 4.61 -6.50 -19.58
CA SER A 82 5.29 -5.22 -19.75
C SER A 82 4.48 -4.17 -20.51
N ASN A 83 3.35 -4.50 -21.19
CA ASN A 83 2.59 -3.51 -21.99
C ASN A 83 1.06 -3.70 -22.16
N GLN A 84 0.38 -4.61 -21.47
CA GLN A 84 -1.09 -4.73 -21.67
C GLN A 84 -1.89 -3.89 -20.67
N LEU A 85 -2.32 -2.71 -21.13
CA LEU A 85 -3.46 -1.98 -20.57
C LEU A 85 -4.73 -2.77 -20.89
N GLY A 86 -5.24 -3.53 -19.93
CA GLY A 86 -6.59 -4.06 -20.00
C GLY A 86 -7.58 -2.91 -19.96
N THR A 87 -8.48 -2.84 -20.94
CA THR A 87 -9.63 -1.93 -20.95
C THR A 87 -10.55 -2.28 -19.78
N THR A 88 -10.59 -1.44 -18.74
CA THR A 88 -11.43 -1.67 -17.57
C THR A 88 -12.82 -1.09 -17.76
N GLN A 89 -13.83 -1.90 -17.44
CA GLN A 89 -15.24 -1.51 -17.35
C GLN A 89 -15.45 -0.37 -16.33
N ILE A 90 -16.54 0.36 -16.53
CA ILE A 90 -16.91 1.57 -15.79
C ILE A 90 -17.08 1.26 -14.29
N SER A 91 -16.15 1.72 -13.44
CA SER A 91 -16.32 1.78 -11.98
C SER A 91 -15.78 3.10 -11.41
N THR A 92 -16.34 3.54 -10.28
CA THR A 92 -15.98 4.77 -9.55
C THR A 92 -15.07 4.49 -8.35
N GLU A 93 -14.71 3.23 -8.09
CA GLU A 93 -13.86 2.81 -6.98
C GLU A 93 -12.38 2.91 -7.38
N LEU A 94 -11.57 3.62 -6.60
CA LEU A 94 -10.11 3.77 -6.80
C LEU A 94 -9.37 2.41 -6.79
N PHE A 95 -9.96 1.42 -6.11
CA PHE A 95 -9.47 0.05 -5.98
C PHE A 95 -10.58 -0.92 -6.33
N GLN A 96 -10.46 -1.57 -7.47
CA GLN A 96 -11.25 -2.75 -7.79
C GLN A 96 -10.41 -3.98 -7.51
N PHE A 97 -10.88 -4.89 -6.64
CA PHE A 97 -10.22 -6.19 -6.50
C PHE A 97 -10.40 -6.95 -7.80
N THR A 98 -9.30 -7.17 -8.51
CA THR A 98 -9.27 -8.09 -9.64
C THR A 98 -8.65 -9.39 -9.22
N TYR A 99 -9.32 -10.47 -9.58
CA TYR A 99 -8.74 -11.80 -9.53
C TYR A 99 -8.04 -12.06 -10.86
N PHE A 100 -6.84 -12.62 -10.77
CA PHE A 100 -6.10 -13.07 -11.93
C PHE A 100 -6.04 -14.59 -11.89
N SER A 101 -6.61 -15.23 -12.90
CA SER A 101 -6.58 -16.69 -13.02
C SER A 101 -5.19 -17.12 -13.48
N LEU A 102 -4.51 -17.88 -12.63
CA LEU A 102 -3.21 -18.45 -12.91
C LEU A 102 -3.31 -19.97 -13.00
N PRO A 103 -2.90 -20.57 -14.13
CA PRO A 103 -2.83 -22.03 -14.22
C PRO A 103 -1.69 -22.51 -13.34
N ILE A 104 -2.02 -23.34 -12.34
CA ILE A 104 -1.04 -23.98 -11.47
C ILE A 104 -1.38 -25.46 -11.51
N PHE A 105 -0.47 -26.27 -12.06
CA PHE A 105 -0.55 -27.74 -12.16
C PHE A 105 -1.93 -28.39 -11.88
N ASN A 106 -2.63 -28.85 -12.92
CA ASN A 106 -3.97 -29.47 -12.87
C ASN A 106 -5.11 -28.62 -12.26
N GLU A 107 -4.84 -27.41 -11.76
CA GLU A 107 -5.83 -26.50 -11.16
C GLU A 107 -5.65 -25.08 -11.72
N THR A 108 -6.65 -24.20 -11.53
CA THR A 108 -6.54 -22.76 -11.82
C THR A 108 -6.83 -22.01 -10.55
N ILE A 109 -5.89 -21.17 -10.11
CA ILE A 109 -6.04 -20.37 -8.89
C ILE A 109 -6.39 -18.94 -9.24
N GLU A 110 -7.37 -18.39 -8.57
CA GLU A 110 -7.69 -16.96 -8.62
C GLU A 110 -6.84 -16.20 -7.60
N LEU A 111 -5.89 -15.40 -8.09
CA LEU A 111 -5.04 -14.56 -7.24
C LEU A 111 -5.61 -13.17 -7.09
N LEU A 112 -5.71 -12.72 -5.84
CA LEU A 112 -6.01 -11.34 -5.52
C LEU A 112 -4.86 -10.44 -5.99
N ASN A 113 -5.19 -9.42 -6.77
CA ASN A 113 -4.22 -8.49 -7.32
C ASN A 113 -4.55 -7.04 -6.92
N PHE A 114 -3.64 -6.38 -6.21
CA PHE A 114 -3.73 -4.96 -5.88
C PHE A 114 -3.17 -4.07 -6.98
N LYS A 115 -3.45 -4.35 -8.26
CA LYS A 115 -3.19 -3.38 -9.32
C LYS A 115 -4.15 -2.20 -9.16
N ASN A 116 -3.67 -0.96 -9.31
CA ASN A 116 -4.58 0.19 -9.26
C ASN A 116 -5.45 0.18 -10.51
N HIS A 117 -6.77 0.22 -10.35
CA HIS A 117 -7.70 0.27 -11.47
C HIS A 117 -8.12 1.71 -11.67
N LEU A 118 -7.54 2.35 -12.68
CA LEU A 118 -7.85 3.75 -13.00
C LEU A 118 -8.77 3.79 -14.22
N LYS A 119 -9.85 4.56 -14.11
CA LYS A 119 -10.77 4.80 -15.23
C LYS A 119 -10.13 5.79 -16.20
N ILE A 120 -9.47 5.28 -17.23
CA ILE A 120 -8.90 6.10 -18.31
C ILE A 120 -9.90 6.07 -19.47
N LEU A 121 -10.36 7.23 -19.94
CA LEU A 121 -11.26 7.28 -21.09
C LEU A 121 -10.45 7.18 -22.39
N THR A 122 -10.92 6.35 -23.32
CA THR A 122 -10.42 6.28 -24.69
C THR A 122 -11.22 7.14 -25.68
N GLU A 123 -12.48 7.50 -25.40
CA GLU A 123 -13.33 8.37 -26.27
C GLU A 123 -14.35 9.23 -25.49
N SER A 124 -14.92 10.22 -26.20
CA SER A 124 -15.42 11.53 -25.71
C SER A 124 -16.56 11.52 -24.69
N MET A 125 -16.26 11.94 -23.46
CA MET A 125 -17.22 12.64 -22.61
C MET A 125 -17.08 14.16 -22.77
N ASN A 126 -18.17 14.91 -22.61
CA ASN A 126 -18.22 16.38 -22.75
C ASN A 126 -17.29 17.14 -21.78
N THR A 127 -16.68 16.46 -20.79
CA THR A 127 -15.69 17.08 -19.89
C THR A 127 -14.56 16.09 -19.65
N THR A 128 -13.46 16.26 -20.38
CA THR A 128 -12.21 15.53 -20.17
C THR A 128 -11.22 16.46 -19.48
N TYR A 129 -10.61 16.03 -18.38
CA TYR A 129 -9.52 16.78 -17.75
C TYR A 129 -8.22 16.44 -18.48
N GLN A 130 -7.62 17.44 -19.14
CA GLN A 130 -6.35 17.27 -19.84
C GLN A 130 -5.22 17.74 -18.94
N PHE A 131 -4.33 16.82 -18.54
CA PHE A 131 -3.09 17.19 -17.86
C PHE A 131 -2.01 17.44 -18.91
N ASN A 132 -1.46 18.66 -18.94
CA ASN A 132 -0.36 19.00 -19.84
C ASN A 132 0.96 18.41 -19.31
N GLU A 133 1.89 18.06 -20.22
CA GLU A 133 3.28 17.73 -19.87
C GLU A 133 4.11 18.94 -19.39
N ILE A 134 3.47 20.11 -19.26
CA ILE A 134 4.06 21.35 -18.77
C ILE A 134 3.49 21.60 -17.38
N TYR A 135 4.36 21.53 -16.38
CA TYR A 135 4.01 21.85 -14.99
C TYR A 135 4.39 23.29 -14.69
N THR A 136 3.48 24.07 -14.11
CA THR A 136 3.77 25.45 -13.69
C THR A 136 3.63 25.57 -12.18
N GLU A 137 4.66 26.09 -11.52
CA GLU A 137 4.64 26.36 -10.08
C GLU A 137 4.96 27.84 -9.81
N THR A 138 4.41 28.40 -8.73
CA THR A 138 4.70 29.77 -8.33
C THR A 138 5.80 29.76 -7.28
N ILE A 139 6.98 30.27 -7.63
CA ILE A 139 8.11 30.46 -6.71
C ILE A 139 8.30 31.96 -6.50
N ASN A 140 8.28 32.42 -5.24
CA ASN A 140 8.50 33.83 -4.90
C ASN A 140 7.64 34.80 -5.74
N ASN A 141 6.34 34.48 -5.89
CA ASN A 141 5.37 35.22 -6.71
C ASN A 141 5.69 35.29 -8.22
N LYS A 142 6.59 34.45 -8.73
CA LYS A 142 6.84 34.28 -10.17
C LYS A 142 6.37 32.90 -10.61
N SER A 143 5.56 32.85 -11.67
CA SER A 143 5.19 31.60 -12.32
C SER A 143 6.37 31.06 -13.11
N VAL A 144 6.81 29.85 -12.80
CA VAL A 144 7.88 29.14 -13.51
C VAL A 144 7.27 27.89 -14.11
N SER A 145 7.41 27.72 -15.43
CA SER A 145 6.92 26.56 -16.18
C SER A 145 8.08 25.62 -16.52
N TYR A 146 7.90 24.34 -16.23
CA TYR A 146 8.86 23.28 -16.48
C TYR A 146 8.34 22.35 -17.57
N VAL A 147 9.23 22.03 -18.49
CA VAL A 147 8.99 21.04 -19.56
C VAL A 147 9.87 19.83 -19.28
N LYS A 148 9.56 18.69 -19.89
CA LYS A 148 10.26 17.39 -19.77
C LYS A 148 11.80 17.45 -19.74
N HIS A 149 12.41 18.47 -20.34
CA HIS A 149 13.86 18.64 -20.47
C HIS A 149 14.51 19.57 -19.42
N ASP A 150 13.74 20.16 -18.50
CA ASP A 150 14.30 21.05 -17.49
C ASP A 150 15.04 20.27 -16.39
N LYS A 151 16.36 20.44 -16.35
CA LYS A 151 17.24 19.72 -15.42
C LYS A 151 17.16 20.21 -13.98
N SER A 152 16.59 21.39 -13.75
CA SER A 152 16.60 22.06 -12.45
C SER A 152 15.51 21.56 -11.49
N VAL A 153 14.47 20.89 -12.00
CA VAL A 153 13.26 20.53 -11.22
C VAL A 153 12.88 19.05 -11.30
N GLY A 154 13.53 18.30 -12.19
CA GLY A 154 13.01 17.00 -12.58
C GLY A 154 12.93 15.96 -11.47
N GLY A 155 13.67 16.08 -10.36
CA GLY A 155 13.59 15.09 -9.27
C GLY A 155 12.20 14.97 -8.63
N ARG A 156 11.43 16.07 -8.59
CA ARG A 156 10.11 16.15 -7.94
C ARG A 156 8.95 15.70 -8.83
N HIS A 157 9.13 15.72 -10.14
CA HIS A 157 8.08 15.40 -11.13
C HIS A 157 8.49 14.29 -12.09
N TYR A 158 9.58 13.58 -11.81
CA TYR A 158 10.04 12.48 -12.64
C TYR A 158 9.03 11.30 -12.62
N PRO A 159 8.78 10.65 -13.76
CA PRO A 159 9.12 11.05 -15.12
C PRO A 159 7.98 11.83 -15.81
N LYS A 160 6.79 11.88 -15.22
CA LYS A 160 5.61 12.59 -15.76
C LYS A 160 5.39 13.94 -15.08
N TYR A 161 5.40 15.00 -15.90
CA TYR A 161 5.36 16.40 -15.47
C TYR A 161 3.92 16.97 -15.44
N PHE A 162 3.13 16.53 -14.47
CA PHE A 162 1.80 17.09 -14.20
C PHE A 162 1.57 17.25 -12.69
N ASN A 163 0.57 18.05 -12.31
CA ASN A 163 0.19 18.23 -10.91
C ASN A 163 -0.60 17.02 -10.41
N MET A 164 0.06 16.15 -9.63
CA MET A 164 -0.57 14.95 -9.09
C MET A 164 -1.72 15.27 -8.12
N THR A 165 -1.67 16.39 -7.40
CA THR A 165 -2.75 16.80 -6.50
C THR A 165 -4.00 17.21 -7.27
N GLU A 166 -3.86 17.97 -8.34
CA GLU A 166 -4.99 18.30 -9.23
C GLU A 166 -5.56 17.04 -9.88
N TYR A 167 -4.69 16.12 -10.28
CA TYR A 167 -5.08 14.82 -10.82
C TYR A 167 -5.94 14.02 -9.84
N LEU A 168 -5.50 13.87 -8.59
CA LEU A 168 -6.25 13.17 -7.54
C LEU A 168 -7.56 13.88 -7.20
N ASN A 169 -7.57 15.22 -7.18
CA ASN A 169 -8.80 15.99 -6.96
C ASN A 169 -9.81 15.80 -8.10
N ALA A 170 -9.35 15.81 -9.36
CA ALA A 170 -10.20 15.54 -10.51
C ALA A 170 -10.81 14.13 -10.42
N MET A 171 -10.00 13.11 -10.11
CA MET A 171 -10.45 11.74 -9.88
C MET A 171 -11.47 11.65 -8.75
N SER A 172 -11.22 12.30 -7.60
CA SER A 172 -12.13 12.28 -6.45
C SER A 172 -13.47 12.96 -6.73
N ASN A 173 -13.51 13.90 -7.68
CA ASN A 173 -14.74 14.55 -8.14
C ASN A 173 -15.42 13.79 -9.30
N GLY A 174 -14.94 12.58 -9.62
CA GLY A 174 -15.52 11.72 -10.67
C GLY A 174 -15.10 12.08 -12.09
N PHE A 175 -14.16 13.02 -12.27
CA PHE A 175 -13.62 13.32 -13.59
C PHE A 175 -12.64 12.22 -14.03
N PRO A 176 -12.84 11.64 -15.22
CA PRO A 176 -11.96 10.61 -15.73
C PRO A 176 -10.61 11.23 -16.15
N PRO A 177 -9.49 10.70 -15.66
CA PRO A 177 -8.17 11.13 -16.10
C PRO A 177 -7.86 10.70 -17.55
N ASN A 178 -7.05 11.52 -18.24
CA ASN A 178 -6.44 11.19 -19.54
C ASN A 178 -5.02 10.61 -19.40
N GLU A 179 -4.39 10.67 -18.22
CA GLU A 179 -3.03 10.18 -18.01
C GLU A 179 -2.96 8.69 -17.70
N VAL A 180 -2.06 8.00 -18.41
CA VAL A 180 -1.83 6.57 -18.25
C VAL A 180 -0.75 6.29 -17.20
N PRO A 181 -0.94 5.36 -16.25
CA PRO A 181 0.12 4.91 -15.35
C PRO A 181 1.35 4.37 -16.08
N ILE A 182 2.51 4.57 -15.47
CA ILE A 182 3.81 4.08 -15.97
C ILE A 182 4.41 2.97 -15.10
N ASN A 183 3.92 2.82 -13.87
CA ASN A 183 4.43 1.88 -12.87
C ASN A 183 3.27 1.21 -12.13
N ASN A 184 2.32 0.66 -12.89
CA ASN A 184 1.14 0.00 -12.35
C ASN A 184 1.24 -1.52 -12.47
N GLU A 185 2.30 -2.08 -11.90
CA GLU A 185 2.53 -3.53 -11.91
C GLU A 185 1.45 -4.31 -11.14
N HIS A 186 1.34 -5.59 -11.49
CA HIS A 186 0.55 -6.56 -10.76
C HIS A 186 1.19 -6.82 -9.40
N LEU A 187 0.43 -6.64 -8.32
CA LEU A 187 0.85 -6.92 -6.95
C LEU A 187 -0.06 -7.99 -6.39
N PHE A 188 0.31 -9.25 -6.61
CA PHE A 188 -0.45 -10.39 -6.13
C PHE A 188 -0.31 -10.55 -4.62
N VAL A 189 -1.39 -10.97 -3.98
CA VAL A 189 -1.44 -11.22 -2.55
C VAL A 189 -1.79 -12.67 -2.30
N LEU A 190 -0.96 -13.33 -1.52
CA LEU A 190 -1.13 -14.73 -1.14
C LEU A 190 -1.84 -14.88 0.19
N GLU A 191 -1.60 -13.94 1.11
CA GLU A 191 -2.28 -13.85 2.39
C GLU A 191 -2.42 -12.38 2.82
N THR A 192 -3.57 -12.03 3.38
CA THR A 192 -3.81 -10.77 4.09
C THR A 192 -3.90 -11.01 5.60
N PRO A 193 -3.44 -10.08 6.45
CA PRO A 193 -3.52 -10.23 7.90
C PRO A 193 -4.98 -10.26 8.37
N ARG A 194 -5.28 -11.17 9.29
CA ARG A 194 -6.57 -11.28 10.00
C ARG A 194 -6.60 -10.46 11.29
N SER A 195 -5.42 -10.15 11.84
CA SER A 195 -5.32 -9.37 13.08
C SER A 195 -5.52 -7.86 12.87
N ALA A 196 -5.41 -7.37 11.63
CA ALA A 196 -5.45 -5.95 11.30
C ALA A 196 -6.20 -5.72 9.98
N CYS A 197 -7.16 -4.79 10.01
CA CYS A 197 -7.93 -4.38 8.82
C CYS A 197 -8.53 -5.55 8.02
N ASP A 198 -8.98 -6.58 8.74
CA ASP A 198 -9.55 -7.77 8.14
C ASP A 198 -10.78 -7.41 7.28
N PRO A 199 -10.78 -7.73 5.98
CA PRO A 199 -11.93 -7.52 5.10
C PRO A 199 -13.11 -8.46 5.39
N CYS A 200 -12.92 -9.46 6.26
CA CYS A 200 -13.86 -10.55 6.54
C CYS A 200 -14.65 -10.41 7.83
N HIS A 201 -14.15 -9.62 8.76
CA HIS A 201 -14.74 -9.50 10.09
C HIS A 201 -15.03 -8.02 10.43
N GLU A 202 -15.89 -7.82 11.43
CA GLU A 202 -16.32 -6.49 11.83
C GLU A 202 -15.15 -5.60 12.27
N LYS A 203 -15.11 -4.38 11.75
CA LYS A 203 -13.92 -3.53 11.77
C LYS A 203 -13.84 -2.71 13.05
N GLN A 204 -13.07 -3.18 14.03
CA GLN A 204 -12.67 -2.36 15.18
C GLN A 204 -11.88 -1.12 14.69
N LYS A 205 -12.24 0.08 15.15
CA LYS A 205 -11.46 1.29 14.88
C LYS A 205 -10.09 1.19 15.57
N LEU A 206 -9.03 1.46 14.81
CA LEU A 206 -7.65 1.37 15.26
C LEU A 206 -7.03 2.76 15.34
N ASN A 207 -6.30 3.06 16.42
CA ASN A 207 -5.54 4.30 16.50
C ASN A 207 -4.28 4.28 15.63
N LEU A 208 -3.65 3.12 15.49
CA LEU A 208 -2.40 2.95 14.74
C LEU A 208 -2.31 1.55 14.14
N VAL A 209 -1.90 1.46 12.88
CA VAL A 209 -1.42 0.21 12.29
C VAL A 209 0.09 0.33 12.04
N VAL A 210 0.85 -0.62 12.56
CA VAL A 210 2.31 -0.69 12.39
C VAL A 210 2.63 -1.73 11.32
N LEU A 211 3.22 -1.29 10.22
CA LEU A 211 3.70 -2.12 9.12
C LEU A 211 5.20 -2.34 9.29
N ILE A 212 5.60 -3.61 9.44
CA ILE A 212 6.98 -4.03 9.67
C ILE A 212 7.49 -4.72 8.41
N LYS A 213 8.39 -4.09 7.66
CA LYS A 213 9.07 -4.74 6.54
C LYS A 213 9.98 -5.84 7.11
N SER A 214 9.66 -7.10 6.81
CA SER A 214 10.44 -8.26 7.27
C SER A 214 10.90 -9.09 6.07
N CYS A 215 11.90 -9.96 6.26
CA CYS A 215 12.36 -10.85 5.20
C CYS A 215 11.76 -12.25 5.30
N THR A 216 11.63 -12.98 4.19
CA THR A 216 11.14 -14.37 4.17
C THR A 216 11.79 -15.26 5.23
N TYR A 217 13.11 -15.12 5.44
CA TYR A 217 13.91 -15.93 6.39
C TYR A 217 13.94 -15.41 7.83
N CYS A 218 13.38 -14.23 8.09
CA CYS A 218 13.53 -13.50 9.36
C CYS A 218 12.53 -13.93 10.45
N TYR A 219 12.29 -15.24 10.60
CA TYR A 219 11.35 -15.78 11.59
C TYR A 219 11.70 -15.37 13.02
N GLU A 220 12.98 -15.42 13.39
CA GLU A 220 13.43 -15.08 14.74
C GLU A 220 13.14 -13.63 15.10
N GLN A 221 13.27 -12.70 14.15
CA GLN A 221 12.97 -11.29 14.38
C GLN A 221 11.48 -11.05 14.53
N ARG A 222 10.65 -11.71 13.71
CA ARG A 222 9.19 -11.65 13.89
C ARG A 222 8.77 -12.24 15.22
N SER A 223 9.34 -13.38 15.61
CA SER A 223 9.13 -14.02 16.91
C SER A 223 9.54 -13.11 18.07
N TYR A 224 10.70 -12.47 17.97
CA TYR A 224 11.18 -11.51 18.96
C TYR A 224 10.23 -10.31 19.10
N ALA A 225 9.81 -9.71 17.99
CA ALA A 225 8.85 -8.59 17.99
C ALA A 225 7.52 -8.98 18.66
N ARG A 226 6.98 -10.17 18.32
CA ARG A 226 5.76 -10.74 18.95
C ARG A 226 5.89 -10.89 20.46
N LYS A 227 7.06 -11.37 20.94
CA LYS A 227 7.35 -11.56 22.36
C LYS A 227 7.66 -10.27 23.12
N THR A 228 7.96 -9.18 22.42
CA THR A 228 8.39 -7.92 23.00
C THR A 228 7.39 -6.80 22.71
N TYR A 229 7.72 -5.90 21.78
CA TYR A 229 7.01 -4.64 21.59
C TYR A 229 5.65 -4.77 20.91
N MET A 230 5.33 -5.93 20.32
CA MET A 230 3.98 -6.21 19.78
C MET A 230 2.99 -6.66 20.86
N ASN A 231 3.42 -6.89 22.10
CA ASN A 231 2.52 -7.27 23.18
C ASN A 231 1.50 -6.14 23.41
N ILE A 232 0.22 -6.45 23.15
CA ILE A 232 -0.89 -5.48 23.17
C ILE A 232 -1.04 -4.82 24.55
N SER A 233 -0.66 -5.51 25.64
CA SER A 233 -0.70 -4.96 27.00
C SER A 233 0.26 -3.78 27.23
N LEU A 234 1.25 -3.58 26.36
CA LEU A 234 2.16 -2.43 26.42
C LEU A 234 1.54 -1.15 25.84
N TRP A 235 0.44 -1.27 25.07
CA TRP A 235 -0.18 -0.19 24.31
C TRP A 235 -1.45 0.34 24.98
N ASN A 236 -1.46 0.35 26.32
CA ASN A 236 -2.57 0.85 27.12
C ASN A 236 -2.92 2.27 26.66
N ASN A 237 -4.18 2.48 26.24
CA ASN A 237 -4.76 3.71 25.67
C ASN A 237 -4.68 3.90 24.14
N LEU A 238 -4.06 3.00 23.37
CA LEU A 238 -4.19 3.01 21.91
C LEU A 238 -4.54 1.62 21.39
N THR A 239 -5.52 1.52 20.50
CA THR A 239 -5.77 0.29 19.74
C THR A 239 -4.74 0.18 18.61
N VAL A 240 -3.69 -0.60 18.86
CA VAL A 240 -2.60 -0.83 17.90
C VAL A 240 -2.68 -2.24 17.33
N ARG A 241 -2.38 -2.37 16.04
CA ARG A 241 -2.14 -3.66 15.37
C ARG A 241 -0.85 -3.62 14.59
N PHE A 242 -0.22 -4.79 14.46
CA PHE A 242 1.07 -4.98 13.82
C PHE A 242 0.89 -5.94 12.65
N VAL A 243 1.56 -5.62 11.53
CA VAL A 243 1.52 -6.42 10.31
C VAL A 243 2.92 -6.55 9.77
N PHE A 244 3.43 -7.78 9.66
CA PHE A 244 4.65 -8.04 8.92
C PHE A 244 4.36 -8.09 7.42
N VAL A 245 5.21 -7.46 6.62
CA VAL A 245 5.12 -7.51 5.17
C VAL A 245 6.30 -8.30 4.62
N VAL A 246 6.01 -9.40 3.93
CA VAL A 246 6.99 -10.36 3.42
C VAL A 246 6.64 -10.77 1.99
N GLY A 247 7.64 -11.20 1.22
CA GLY A 247 7.45 -11.86 -0.07
C GLY A 247 7.88 -13.33 -0.05
N LEU A 248 8.21 -13.84 -1.24
CA LEU A 248 8.57 -15.22 -1.50
C LEU A 248 10.09 -15.43 -1.56
N PRO A 249 10.60 -16.61 -1.15
CA PRO A 249 11.98 -16.98 -1.41
C PRO A 249 12.20 -17.20 -2.92
N ILE A 250 13.41 -16.87 -3.41
CA ILE A 250 13.82 -17.23 -4.76
C ILE A 250 14.28 -18.69 -4.75
N PRO A 251 13.76 -19.57 -5.64
CA PRO A 251 14.20 -20.97 -5.70
C PRO A 251 15.72 -21.11 -5.87
N ASN A 252 16.29 -20.36 -6.81
CA ASN A 252 17.72 -20.32 -7.12
C ASN A 252 18.32 -18.96 -6.70
N GLU A 253 18.16 -18.60 -5.42
CA GLU A 253 18.63 -17.33 -4.89
C GLU A 253 20.16 -17.19 -5.00
N THR A 254 20.62 -16.01 -5.39
CA THR A 254 22.04 -15.61 -5.32
C THR A 254 22.17 -14.29 -4.57
N ASN A 255 23.37 -13.98 -4.07
CA ASN A 255 23.67 -12.67 -3.52
C ASN A 255 24.24 -11.69 -4.54
N ILE A 256 24.32 -12.05 -5.82
CA ILE A 256 24.87 -11.20 -6.88
C ILE A 256 23.73 -10.71 -7.76
N TYR A 257 23.63 -9.40 -7.88
CA TYR A 257 22.62 -8.74 -8.68
C TYR A 257 23.28 -7.89 -9.76
N HIS A 258 22.69 -7.88 -10.96
CA HIS A 258 23.22 -7.15 -12.09
C HIS A 258 22.25 -6.04 -12.52
N PHE A 259 22.74 -4.80 -12.54
CA PHE A 259 21.97 -3.62 -12.97
C PHE A 259 22.83 -2.77 -13.88
N ASP A 260 22.35 -2.45 -15.09
CA ASP A 260 23.03 -1.53 -16.02
C ASP A 260 24.52 -1.83 -16.23
N GLY A 261 24.88 -3.11 -16.36
CA GLY A 261 26.27 -3.54 -16.55
C GLY A 261 27.09 -3.66 -15.27
N VAL A 262 26.48 -3.41 -14.11
CA VAL A 262 27.13 -3.39 -12.80
C VAL A 262 26.70 -4.57 -11.93
N ASN A 263 27.67 -5.29 -11.41
CA ASN A 263 27.45 -6.33 -10.40
C ASN A 263 27.49 -5.72 -8.99
N ILE A 264 26.45 -6.03 -8.20
CA ILE A 264 26.34 -5.68 -6.79
C ILE A 264 26.19 -6.97 -5.98
N GLN A 265 27.09 -7.18 -5.02
CA GLN A 265 27.02 -8.31 -4.11
C GLN A 265 26.44 -7.91 -2.75
N LEU A 266 25.38 -8.60 -2.32
CA LEU A 266 24.69 -8.34 -1.05
C LEU A 266 25.02 -9.40 0.01
N ASN A 267 25.96 -9.10 0.90
CA ASN A 267 26.33 -9.99 2.01
C ASN A 267 25.56 -9.68 3.32
N GLY A 268 24.32 -9.19 3.20
CA GLY A 268 23.51 -8.74 4.33
C GLY A 268 22.85 -9.86 5.15
N LYS A 269 22.12 -9.46 6.20
CA LYS A 269 21.37 -10.33 7.12
C LYS A 269 20.47 -11.33 6.39
N SER A 270 19.64 -10.88 5.46
CA SER A 270 18.72 -11.75 4.70
C SER A 270 19.47 -12.88 3.98
N TRP A 271 20.59 -12.57 3.30
CA TRP A 271 21.43 -13.57 2.67
C TRP A 271 22.08 -14.53 3.69
N SER A 272 22.54 -14.01 4.82
CA SER A 272 23.08 -14.83 5.91
C SER A 272 22.04 -15.82 6.46
N GLU A 273 20.81 -15.39 6.70
CA GLU A 273 19.72 -16.26 7.16
C GLU A 273 19.28 -17.24 6.08
N SER A 274 19.27 -16.81 4.82
CA SER A 274 18.97 -17.64 3.66
C SER A 274 19.93 -18.84 3.55
N ARG A 275 21.25 -18.65 3.78
CA ARG A 275 22.27 -19.72 3.75
C ARG A 275 22.11 -20.73 4.87
N LYS A 276 21.65 -20.33 6.06
CA LYS A 276 21.37 -21.29 7.14
C LYS A 276 20.25 -22.28 6.81
N ARG A 277 19.45 -21.99 5.77
CA ARG A 277 18.26 -22.76 5.36
C ARG A 277 18.46 -23.50 4.03
N GLU A 278 19.72 -23.77 3.66
CA GLU A 278 20.19 -24.23 2.33
C GLU A 278 19.48 -25.47 1.74
N PHE A 279 18.82 -26.31 2.55
CA PHE A 279 18.33 -27.62 2.07
C PHE A 279 17.00 -27.58 1.30
N SER A 280 16.12 -26.58 1.47
CA SER A 280 14.92 -26.46 0.64
C SER A 280 14.20 -25.11 0.78
N ARG A 281 14.13 -24.32 -0.30
CA ARG A 281 13.27 -23.12 -0.35
C ARG A 281 11.78 -23.46 -0.20
N TRP A 282 11.41 -24.67 -0.60
CA TRP A 282 10.06 -25.19 -0.40
C TRP A 282 9.73 -25.40 1.09
N SER A 283 10.68 -25.82 1.93
CA SER A 283 10.41 -25.90 3.38
C SER A 283 10.20 -24.51 3.98
N VAL A 284 11.00 -23.53 3.57
CA VAL A 284 10.87 -22.14 4.02
C VAL A 284 9.50 -21.57 3.67
N ILE A 285 9.00 -21.74 2.44
CA ILE A 285 7.69 -21.20 2.07
C ILE A 285 6.53 -21.90 2.81
N LYS A 286 6.66 -23.20 3.11
CA LYS A 286 5.70 -23.91 3.97
C LYS A 286 5.71 -23.38 5.41
N GLU A 287 6.88 -23.16 5.98
CA GLU A 287 7.04 -22.58 7.31
C GLU A 287 6.41 -21.17 7.36
N LEU A 288 6.66 -20.34 6.35
CA LEU A 288 6.07 -19.02 6.23
C LEU A 288 4.54 -19.07 6.17
N ARG A 289 3.99 -20.02 5.39
CA ARG A 289 2.53 -20.25 5.32
C ARG A 289 1.97 -20.66 6.68
N ASN A 290 2.64 -21.58 7.37
CA ASN A 290 2.22 -22.04 8.70
C ASN A 290 2.28 -20.89 9.73
N GLU A 291 3.36 -20.10 9.72
CA GLU A 291 3.50 -18.92 10.57
C GLU A 291 2.37 -17.92 10.32
N SER A 292 2.13 -17.58 9.04
CA SER A 292 1.07 -16.66 8.63
C SER A 292 -0.31 -17.12 9.10
N ARG A 293 -0.62 -18.41 8.92
CA ARG A 293 -1.89 -19.00 9.39
C ARG A 293 -2.01 -19.08 10.91
N PHE A 294 -0.90 -19.27 11.62
CA PHE A 294 -0.92 -19.36 13.07
C PHE A 294 -1.10 -17.99 13.73
N TYR A 295 -0.32 -16.99 13.31
CA TYR A 295 -0.33 -15.66 13.96
C TYR A 295 -1.33 -14.68 13.34
N GLY A 296 -1.67 -14.83 12.06
CA GLY A 296 -2.64 -13.97 11.37
C GLY A 296 -2.20 -12.50 11.24
N ASP A 297 -0.92 -12.20 11.41
CA ASP A 297 -0.33 -10.85 11.44
C ASP A 297 0.60 -10.58 10.24
N MET A 298 0.38 -11.27 9.12
CA MET A 298 1.26 -11.22 7.95
C MET A 298 0.51 -10.82 6.69
N LEU A 299 1.08 -9.88 5.94
CA LEU A 299 0.75 -9.58 4.55
C LEU A 299 1.82 -10.25 3.67
N VAL A 300 1.42 -11.27 2.91
CA VAL A 300 2.33 -12.07 2.09
C VAL A 300 2.11 -11.74 0.62
N GLY A 301 3.11 -11.10 0.00
CA GLY A 301 3.10 -10.73 -1.41
C GLY A 301 3.60 -11.84 -2.33
N GLY A 302 2.99 -11.93 -3.51
CA GLY A 302 3.45 -12.78 -4.61
C GLY A 302 4.57 -12.14 -5.42
N PHE A 303 5.68 -11.78 -4.78
CA PHE A 303 6.90 -11.26 -5.41
C PHE A 303 8.12 -11.85 -4.70
N PHE A 304 9.28 -11.87 -5.35
CA PHE A 304 10.51 -12.32 -4.71
C PHE A 304 11.03 -11.31 -3.69
N ASP A 305 11.22 -11.77 -2.46
CA ASP A 305 11.63 -10.92 -1.35
C ASP A 305 13.15 -10.70 -1.34
N THR A 306 13.59 -9.70 -2.08
CA THR A 306 15.00 -9.29 -2.15
C THR A 306 15.16 -7.84 -1.73
N TYR A 307 16.39 -7.44 -1.39
CA TYR A 307 16.70 -6.05 -1.06
C TYR A 307 16.31 -5.07 -2.20
N PHE A 308 16.48 -5.48 -3.46
CA PHE A 308 16.17 -4.62 -4.60
C PHE A 308 14.68 -4.63 -5.00
N ASN A 309 13.87 -5.47 -4.36
CA ASN A 309 12.41 -5.47 -4.48
C ASN A 309 11.71 -4.82 -3.26
N LEU A 310 12.45 -4.09 -2.42
CA LEU A 310 11.86 -3.37 -1.29
C LEU A 310 10.81 -2.35 -1.73
N THR A 311 10.98 -1.72 -2.91
CA THR A 311 9.98 -0.80 -3.47
C THR A 311 8.68 -1.51 -3.80
N THR A 312 8.71 -2.69 -4.43
CA THR A 312 7.51 -3.53 -4.66
C THR A 312 6.83 -3.91 -3.34
N LYS A 313 7.61 -4.27 -2.31
CA LYS A 313 7.10 -4.54 -0.95
C LYS A 313 6.41 -3.32 -0.34
N MET A 314 7.01 -2.13 -0.49
CA MET A 314 6.42 -0.88 -0.04
C MET A 314 5.13 -0.56 -0.79
N MET A 315 5.12 -0.71 -2.12
CA MET A 315 3.92 -0.51 -2.94
C MET A 315 2.78 -1.44 -2.50
N LEU A 316 3.08 -2.72 -2.23
CA LEU A 316 2.09 -3.66 -1.69
C LEU A 316 1.53 -3.15 -0.35
N SER A 317 2.41 -2.69 0.55
CA SER A 317 2.03 -2.17 1.87
C SER A 317 1.07 -0.99 1.76
N PHE A 318 1.38 -0.03 0.88
CA PHE A 318 0.56 1.17 0.67
C PHE A 318 -0.79 0.83 0.02
N ARG A 319 -0.81 -0.04 -0.99
CA ARG A 319 -2.05 -0.45 -1.65
C ARG A 319 -2.96 -1.26 -0.72
N TRP A 320 -2.40 -2.19 0.06
CA TRP A 320 -3.14 -2.92 1.09
C TRP A 320 -3.74 -1.97 2.14
N ALA A 321 -2.91 -1.06 2.68
CA ALA A 321 -3.32 -0.10 3.68
C ALA A 321 -4.42 0.83 3.16
N CYS A 322 -4.32 1.30 1.92
CA CYS A 322 -5.37 2.11 1.32
C CYS A 322 -6.67 1.30 1.10
N ALA A 323 -6.56 0.10 0.52
CA ALA A 323 -7.71 -0.72 0.17
C ALA A 323 -8.52 -1.18 1.40
N PHE A 324 -7.85 -1.55 2.49
CA PHE A 324 -8.52 -2.16 3.64
C PHE A 324 -8.51 -1.32 4.91
N CYS A 325 -7.49 -0.50 5.13
CA CYS A 325 -7.29 0.20 6.39
C CYS A 325 -7.71 1.68 6.38
N LYS A 326 -7.90 2.33 5.22
CA LYS A 326 -8.14 3.79 5.12
C LYS A 326 -9.20 4.35 6.08
N ASN A 327 -10.29 3.58 6.24
CA ASN A 327 -11.44 3.95 7.07
C ASN A 327 -11.39 3.34 8.48
N ILE A 328 -10.41 2.49 8.76
CA ILE A 328 -10.24 1.77 10.03
C ILE A 328 -9.28 2.51 10.95
N THR A 329 -8.20 3.06 10.39
CA THR A 329 -7.17 3.77 11.14
C THR A 329 -6.85 5.14 10.53
N PRO A 330 -6.53 6.17 11.33
CA PRO A 330 -6.12 7.46 10.80
C PRO A 330 -4.63 7.52 10.45
N LEU A 331 -3.80 6.61 11.00
CA LEU A 331 -2.35 6.74 10.99
C LEU A 331 -1.67 5.38 10.84
N PHE A 332 -0.60 5.35 10.06
CA PHE A 332 0.27 4.19 9.88
C PHE A 332 1.68 4.51 10.34
N LEU A 333 2.35 3.53 10.94
CA LEU A 333 3.78 3.58 11.27
C LEU A 333 4.49 2.48 10.47
N PHE A 334 5.49 2.84 9.70
CA PHE A 334 6.31 1.90 8.92
C PHE A 334 7.68 1.80 9.56
N ILE A 335 8.18 0.58 9.76
CA ILE A 335 9.52 0.28 10.30
C ILE A 335 10.09 -0.98 9.64
N ASP A 336 11.39 -1.23 9.82
CA ASP A 336 12.03 -2.50 9.43
C ASP A 336 12.11 -3.46 10.64
N ASP A 337 12.31 -4.75 10.36
CA ASP A 337 12.34 -5.81 11.38
C ASP A 337 13.63 -5.88 12.23
N ASP A 338 14.58 -4.99 12.00
CA ASP A 338 15.79 -4.78 12.80
C ASP A 338 15.69 -3.57 13.75
N TYR A 339 14.49 -3.00 13.87
CA TYR A 339 14.15 -1.97 14.86
C TYR A 339 13.11 -2.45 15.87
N VAL A 340 13.21 -1.92 17.08
CA VAL A 340 12.28 -2.19 18.19
C VAL A 340 11.50 -0.92 18.53
N LEU A 341 10.20 -1.05 18.82
CA LEU A 341 9.41 0.08 19.28
C LEU A 341 9.38 0.17 20.80
N HIS A 342 9.61 1.37 21.32
CA HIS A 342 9.35 1.67 22.72
C HIS A 342 7.89 2.14 22.86
N ALA A 343 6.99 1.22 23.23
CA ALA A 343 5.54 1.45 23.25
C ALA A 343 5.12 2.80 23.88
N ASN A 344 5.58 3.11 25.10
CA ASN A 344 5.25 4.38 25.76
C ASN A 344 5.68 5.63 24.97
N ASN A 345 6.88 5.62 24.37
CA ASN A 345 7.39 6.75 23.61
C ASN A 345 6.65 6.87 22.26
N THR A 346 6.32 5.75 21.63
CA THR A 346 5.49 5.73 20.42
C THR A 346 4.09 6.25 20.70
N MET A 347 3.47 5.87 21.82
CA MET A 347 2.16 6.40 22.22
C MET A 347 2.19 7.92 22.47
N LYS A 348 3.24 8.43 23.15
CA LYS A 348 3.44 9.88 23.33
C LYS A 348 3.59 10.58 21.99
N LEU A 349 4.33 9.99 21.06
CA LEU A 349 4.51 10.52 19.71
C LEU A 349 3.18 10.59 18.94
N VAL A 350 2.39 9.51 18.93
CA VAL A 350 1.06 9.49 18.30
C VAL A 350 0.17 10.59 18.90
N LYS A 351 0.13 10.71 20.23
CA LYS A 351 -0.68 11.71 20.94
C LYS A 351 -0.22 13.15 20.71
N SER A 352 1.02 13.37 20.27
CA SER A 352 1.54 14.70 19.94
C SER A 352 1.03 15.24 18.60
N ILE A 353 0.50 14.37 17.73
CA ILE A 353 -0.09 14.76 16.45
C ILE A 353 -1.53 15.20 16.71
N LYS A 354 -1.89 16.41 16.25
CA LYS A 354 -3.27 16.90 16.36
C LYS A 354 -4.22 15.98 15.60
N ILE A 355 -5.37 15.67 16.18
CA ILE A 355 -6.38 14.78 15.57
C ILE A 355 -6.78 15.26 14.17
N SER A 356 -6.91 16.58 13.97
CA SER A 356 -7.22 17.20 12.66
C SER A 356 -6.18 16.90 11.59
N ASP A 357 -4.93 16.67 11.99
CA ASP A 357 -3.80 16.56 11.09
C ASP A 357 -3.39 15.09 10.88
N MET A 358 -3.87 14.15 11.72
CA MET A 358 -3.42 12.76 11.71
C MET A 358 -3.53 12.09 10.34
N ARG A 359 -4.65 12.29 9.63
CA ARG A 359 -4.90 11.63 8.34
C ARG A 359 -4.07 12.19 7.19
N SER A 360 -3.62 13.44 7.32
CA SER A 360 -2.75 14.13 6.36
C SER A 360 -1.27 14.16 6.79
N TYR A 361 -0.96 13.54 7.94
CA TYR A 361 0.35 13.60 8.57
C TYR A 361 1.42 12.89 7.74
N VAL A 362 2.63 13.46 7.72
CA VAL A 362 3.81 12.87 7.06
C VAL A 362 5.02 13.23 7.90
N GLY A 363 5.56 12.28 8.67
CA GLY A 363 6.67 12.57 9.57
C GLY A 363 7.62 11.41 9.81
N GLY A 364 8.88 11.72 10.07
CA GLY A 364 9.95 10.75 10.25
C GLY A 364 11.31 11.45 10.40
N PRO A 365 12.41 10.69 10.51
CA PRO A 365 13.75 11.24 10.45
C PRO A 365 14.08 11.62 8.99
N ILE A 366 14.27 12.90 8.71
CA ILE A 366 14.40 13.42 7.34
C ILE A 366 15.86 13.45 6.89
N HIS A 367 16.11 12.94 5.68
CA HIS A 367 17.31 13.18 4.90
C HIS A 367 17.03 14.34 3.91
N ALA A 368 17.47 15.56 4.24
CA ALA A 368 17.01 16.79 3.57
C ALA A 368 17.66 17.09 2.21
N THR A 369 18.89 16.64 1.98
CA THR A 369 19.60 16.79 0.69
C THR A 369 20.43 15.55 0.42
N SER A 370 20.02 14.76 -0.58
CA SER A 370 20.58 13.44 -0.81
C SER A 370 21.16 13.37 -2.21
N VAL A 371 22.47 13.55 -2.30
CA VAL A 371 23.20 13.27 -3.55
C VAL A 371 22.95 11.82 -3.92
N VAL A 372 22.55 11.59 -5.16
CA VAL A 372 22.35 10.23 -5.68
C VAL A 372 23.71 9.57 -5.79
N SER A 373 23.89 8.46 -5.07
CA SER A 373 25.10 7.64 -5.20
C SER A 373 25.15 7.07 -6.62
N ARG A 374 26.27 7.26 -7.31
CA ARG A 374 26.47 6.82 -8.70
C ARG A 374 27.47 5.67 -8.72
N PRO A 375 27.24 4.64 -9.57
CA PRO A 375 28.23 3.59 -9.78
C PRO A 375 29.57 4.21 -10.17
N GLN A 376 30.64 3.83 -9.45
CA GLN A 376 31.98 4.24 -9.81
C GLN A 376 32.61 3.11 -10.61
N ASN A 377 33.16 3.39 -11.81
CA ASN A 377 33.85 2.43 -12.68
C ASN A 377 35.13 1.81 -12.05
N LYS A 378 35.28 1.82 -10.72
CA LYS A 378 36.47 1.50 -9.94
C LYS A 378 36.34 0.22 -9.08
N GLY A 379 35.40 -0.67 -9.41
CA GLY A 379 35.29 -1.99 -8.78
C GLY A 379 34.63 -2.05 -7.40
N TYR A 380 34.20 -0.90 -6.85
CA TYR A 380 33.40 -0.82 -5.62
C TYR A 380 32.08 -0.13 -5.94
N ASN A 381 31.01 -0.93 -6.10
CA ASN A 381 29.65 -0.42 -6.29
C ASN A 381 28.88 -0.59 -4.98
N SER A 382 28.35 0.52 -4.46
CA SER A 382 27.48 0.52 -3.30
C SER A 382 26.14 -0.11 -3.68
N LYS A 383 25.51 -0.82 -2.73
CA LYS A 383 24.13 -1.30 -2.91
C LYS A 383 23.11 -0.18 -3.10
N TRP A 384 23.49 1.07 -2.81
CA TRP A 384 22.67 2.26 -2.99
C TRP A 384 23.02 3.04 -4.27
N ASP A 385 23.92 2.51 -5.11
CA ASP A 385 24.23 3.14 -6.38
C ASP A 385 23.06 3.03 -7.35
N VAL A 386 22.74 4.16 -7.98
CA VAL A 386 21.65 4.31 -8.93
C VAL A 386 22.18 4.93 -10.21
N SER A 387 21.92 4.25 -11.33
CA SER A 387 22.38 4.72 -12.63
C SER A 387 21.57 5.93 -13.12
N PRO A 388 22.10 6.72 -14.07
CA PRO A 388 21.31 7.74 -14.75
C PRO A 388 20.11 7.18 -15.55
N HIS A 389 20.14 5.90 -15.94
CA HIS A 389 19.03 5.23 -16.62
C HIS A 389 17.86 4.97 -15.66
N GLU A 390 18.16 4.56 -14.43
CA GLU A 390 17.15 4.35 -13.39
C GLU A 390 16.62 5.68 -12.85
N TYR A 391 17.52 6.62 -12.54
CA TYR A 391 17.16 7.97 -12.08
C TYR A 391 18.13 9.04 -12.60
N PRO A 392 17.70 9.93 -13.50
CA PRO A 392 18.62 10.83 -14.22
C PRO A 392 19.13 12.00 -13.38
N TRP A 393 18.50 12.30 -12.24
CA TRP A 393 18.83 13.50 -11.45
C TRP A 393 19.92 13.25 -10.42
N SER A 394 20.78 14.24 -10.20
CA SER A 394 21.89 14.13 -9.25
C SER A 394 21.47 14.19 -7.78
N TYR A 395 20.24 14.59 -7.49
CA TYR A 395 19.71 14.73 -6.14
C TYR A 395 18.33 14.10 -6.05
N TYR A 396 18.07 13.37 -4.96
CA TYR A 396 16.72 13.01 -4.57
C TYR A 396 16.02 14.20 -3.90
N PRO A 397 14.69 14.31 -3.99
CA PRO A 397 13.91 15.10 -3.04
C PRO A 397 14.16 14.63 -1.59
N PRO A 398 13.84 15.46 -0.58
CA PRO A 398 13.88 15.03 0.81
C PRO A 398 13.08 13.75 1.01
N TYR A 399 13.63 12.82 1.80
CA TYR A 399 12.99 11.54 2.11
C TYR A 399 13.27 11.12 3.56
N PHE A 400 12.66 10.03 4.03
CA PHE A 400 12.89 9.52 5.38
C PHE A 400 14.02 8.49 5.41
N TYR A 401 14.89 8.52 6.42
CA TYR A 401 15.80 7.40 6.64
C TYR A 401 15.01 6.09 6.83
N GLY A 402 15.54 4.97 6.32
CA GLY A 402 15.01 3.61 6.47
C GLY A 402 14.98 3.05 7.90
N ILE A 403 14.79 3.91 8.90
CA ILE A 403 14.50 3.58 10.29
C ILE A 403 13.00 3.43 10.48
N GLY A 404 12.24 4.34 9.86
CA GLY A 404 10.79 4.32 9.88
C GLY A 404 10.16 5.71 9.80
N TYR A 405 8.85 5.73 9.55
CA TYR A 405 8.09 6.94 9.32
C TYR A 405 6.60 6.74 9.62
N MET A 406 5.90 7.83 9.91
CA MET A 406 4.47 7.88 10.15
C MET A 406 3.76 8.62 9.02
N ILE A 407 2.75 7.98 8.43
CA ILE A 407 1.98 8.55 7.33
C ILE A 407 0.49 8.38 7.62
N GLY A 408 -0.26 9.46 7.47
CA GLY A 408 -1.70 9.50 7.65
C GLY A 408 -2.45 8.75 6.54
N ALA A 409 -3.64 8.25 6.87
CA ALA A 409 -4.40 7.37 5.99
C ALA A 409 -4.77 7.98 4.63
N ASP A 410 -5.02 9.28 4.55
CA ASP A 410 -5.33 9.93 3.28
C ASP A 410 -4.07 10.04 2.41
N VAL A 411 -2.92 10.33 3.01
CA VAL A 411 -1.63 10.37 2.29
C VAL A 411 -1.19 8.98 1.83
N VAL A 412 -1.41 7.93 2.62
CA VAL A 412 -1.13 6.54 2.16
C VAL A 412 -1.91 6.22 0.88
N CYS A 413 -3.17 6.61 0.81
CA CYS A 413 -3.99 6.43 -0.39
C CYS A 413 -3.52 7.27 -1.57
N ASP A 414 -3.29 8.57 -1.38
CA ASP A 414 -2.77 9.46 -2.42
C ASP A 414 -1.43 8.94 -2.96
N ALA A 415 -0.54 8.49 -2.06
CA ALA A 415 0.76 7.92 -2.40
C ALA A 415 0.61 6.61 -3.17
N SER A 416 -0.31 5.72 -2.78
CA SER A 416 -0.54 4.45 -3.46
C SER A 416 -0.94 4.61 -4.93
N VAL A 417 -1.73 5.65 -5.26
CA VAL A 417 -2.06 6.01 -6.65
C VAL A 417 -0.88 6.69 -7.34
N THR A 418 -0.21 7.62 -6.65
CA THR A 418 0.94 8.35 -7.19
C THR A 418 2.10 7.43 -7.56
N MET A 419 2.30 6.34 -6.83
CA MET A 419 3.27 5.30 -7.15
C MET A 419 3.05 4.72 -8.56
N SER A 420 1.79 4.62 -9.02
CA SER A 420 1.49 4.16 -10.39
C SER A 420 1.94 5.14 -11.49
N PHE A 421 2.21 6.40 -11.13
CA PHE A 421 2.68 7.46 -12.02
C PHE A 421 4.14 7.85 -11.78
N THR A 422 4.85 7.10 -10.93
CA THR A 422 6.24 7.36 -10.57
C THR A 422 7.09 6.20 -11.08
N GLN A 423 8.15 6.51 -11.82
CA GLN A 423 9.06 5.48 -12.34
C GLN A 423 9.62 4.67 -11.17
N HIS A 424 9.58 3.35 -11.28
CA HIS A 424 10.13 2.47 -10.25
C HIS A 424 11.61 2.78 -10.01
N LEU A 425 12.00 2.82 -8.73
CA LEU A 425 13.37 3.01 -8.26
C LEU A 425 13.63 1.95 -7.18
N ARG A 426 14.75 1.23 -7.24
CA ARG A 426 15.08 0.13 -6.32
C ARG A 426 15.31 0.56 -4.87
N ILE A 427 15.61 1.84 -4.65
CA ILE A 427 15.83 2.43 -3.34
C ILE A 427 14.47 2.96 -2.83
N ASP A 428 13.80 2.16 -2.01
CA ASP A 428 12.43 2.38 -1.54
C ASP A 428 12.26 3.69 -0.75
N ASP A 429 13.18 3.99 0.17
CA ASP A 429 13.14 5.23 0.94
C ASP A 429 13.20 6.47 0.04
N ALA A 430 14.13 6.49 -0.92
CA ALA A 430 14.26 7.58 -1.89
C ALA A 430 13.06 7.63 -2.84
N TYR A 431 12.53 6.48 -3.25
CA TYR A 431 11.32 6.39 -4.07
C TYR A 431 10.11 7.00 -3.35
N LEU A 432 9.93 6.72 -2.05
CA LEU A 432 8.88 7.35 -1.26
C LEU A 432 9.05 8.87 -1.18
N GLY A 433 10.28 9.36 -1.06
CA GLY A 433 10.59 10.79 -1.14
C GLY A 433 10.12 11.43 -2.45
N ILE A 434 10.39 10.78 -3.58
CA ILE A 434 9.91 11.21 -4.90
C ILE A 434 8.38 11.24 -4.93
N VAL A 435 7.72 10.18 -4.45
CA VAL A 435 6.25 10.10 -4.41
C VAL A 435 5.64 11.22 -3.54
N LEU A 436 6.20 11.48 -2.36
CA LEU A 436 5.73 12.53 -1.46
C LEU A 436 6.00 13.94 -2.02
N ALA A 437 7.11 14.12 -2.74
CA ALA A 437 7.40 15.36 -3.44
C ALA A 437 6.42 15.62 -4.59
N ARG A 438 6.06 14.59 -5.37
CA ARG A 438 5.01 14.67 -6.40
C ARG A 438 3.66 15.08 -5.84
N LEU A 439 3.37 14.68 -4.60
CA LEU A 439 2.16 15.06 -3.84
C LEU A 439 2.27 16.41 -3.13
N ASN A 440 3.39 17.13 -3.30
CA ASN A 440 3.69 18.37 -2.60
C ASN A 440 3.51 18.27 -1.07
N LYS A 441 3.87 17.11 -0.47
CA LYS A 441 3.75 16.90 0.97
C LYS A 441 4.98 17.45 1.68
N LYS A 442 4.75 18.28 2.68
CA LYS A 442 5.79 18.73 3.61
C LYS A 442 6.14 17.60 4.57
N LEU A 443 7.41 17.23 4.61
CA LEU A 443 7.91 16.26 5.58
C LEU A 443 8.12 16.94 6.95
N ASN A 444 7.65 16.28 8.02
CA ASN A 444 7.83 16.74 9.40
C ASN A 444 8.94 15.97 10.09
N GLN A 445 9.96 16.67 10.61
CA GLN A 445 11.05 16.04 11.34
C GLN A 445 10.52 15.49 12.68
N LEU A 446 10.57 14.17 12.84
CA LEU A 446 10.22 13.52 14.10
C LEU A 446 11.45 13.30 14.96
N LYS A 447 11.68 14.21 15.91
CA LYS A 447 12.76 14.09 16.91
C LYS A 447 12.62 12.87 17.84
N GLY A 448 11.46 12.21 17.83
CA GLY A 448 11.17 10.98 18.57
C GLY A 448 11.70 9.72 17.90
N PHE A 449 12.03 9.74 16.62
CA PHE A 449 12.77 8.65 15.98
C PHE A 449 14.25 8.87 16.23
N ARG A 450 14.81 8.21 17.25
CA ARG A 450 16.25 8.30 17.55
C ARG A 450 16.85 6.92 17.55
N VAL A 451 18.00 6.79 16.94
CA VAL A 451 18.77 5.56 16.96
C VAL A 451 19.74 5.65 18.12
N TYR A 452 19.53 4.85 19.15
CA TYR A 452 20.52 4.61 20.19
C TYR A 452 20.83 3.13 20.26
N THR A 453 22.12 2.81 20.31
CA THR A 453 22.66 1.45 20.44
C THR A 453 23.13 1.16 21.87
N ASP A 454 22.83 2.04 22.82
CA ASP A 454 23.36 2.00 24.18
C ASP A 454 22.32 1.52 25.20
N THR A 455 22.77 1.19 26.41
CA THR A 455 21.96 0.52 27.45
C THR A 455 20.80 1.34 28.02
N ASN A 456 20.76 2.65 27.79
CA ASN A 456 19.72 3.56 28.29
C ASN A 456 18.48 3.61 27.37
N PHE A 457 17.78 2.47 27.25
CA PHE A 457 16.64 2.29 26.34
C PHE A 457 15.48 3.28 26.55
N GLU A 458 15.31 3.80 27.77
CA GLU A 458 14.24 4.76 28.08
C GLU A 458 14.45 6.13 27.39
N ALA A 459 15.71 6.51 27.13
CA ALA A 459 16.05 7.76 26.45
C ALA A 459 16.01 7.65 24.91
N SER A 460 15.80 6.44 24.38
CA SER A 460 16.00 6.13 22.97
C SER A 460 14.92 6.67 22.01
N GLY A 461 13.86 7.29 22.52
CA GLY A 461 12.73 7.74 21.70
C GLY A 461 11.76 6.60 21.37
N ALA A 462 10.98 6.75 20.29
CA ALA A 462 9.94 5.81 19.86
C ALA A 462 10.50 4.55 19.20
N VAL A 463 11.66 4.64 18.57
CA VAL A 463 12.33 3.54 17.85
C VAL A 463 13.69 3.29 18.49
N ILE A 464 14.13 2.04 18.58
CA ILE A 464 15.41 1.63 19.15
C ILE A 464 16.11 0.73 18.12
N ILE A 465 17.42 0.93 17.90
CA ILE A 465 18.25 -0.06 17.20
C ILE A 465 18.87 -0.97 18.25
N GLN A 466 18.29 -2.16 18.40
CA GLN A 466 19.03 -3.22 19.07
C GLN A 466 20.01 -3.78 18.05
N LYS A 467 21.29 -3.37 18.13
CA LYS A 467 22.36 -4.03 17.38
C LYS A 467 22.33 -5.49 17.82
N SER A 468 21.81 -6.37 16.97
CA SER A 468 21.56 -7.75 17.36
C SER A 468 22.87 -8.43 17.72
N SER A 469 23.14 -8.54 19.02
CA SER A 469 23.81 -9.68 19.61
C SER A 469 22.87 -10.87 19.50
N ALA A 470 22.60 -11.32 18.27
CA ALA A 470 21.96 -12.60 17.98
C ALA A 470 22.88 -13.78 18.36
N GLY A 471 23.42 -13.73 19.57
CA GLY A 471 24.38 -14.67 20.14
C GLY A 471 24.65 -14.51 21.64
N LEU A 472 24.02 -13.58 22.38
CA LEU A 472 24.30 -13.40 23.83
C LEU A 472 23.07 -13.23 24.73
N LEU A 473 21.87 -13.55 24.24
CA LEU A 473 20.66 -13.61 25.08
C LEU A 473 19.97 -14.98 24.99
N PHE A 474 20.78 -16.04 24.99
CA PHE A 474 20.36 -17.37 25.42
C PHE A 474 21.32 -17.80 26.52
N ALA A 475 20.86 -17.70 27.76
CA ALA A 475 21.34 -18.56 28.84
C ALA A 475 20.63 -19.91 28.73
#